data_AF-A0A1L9PKJ9-F1
#
_entry.id   AF-A0A1L9PKJ9-F1
#
_cell.length_a   1.000
_cell.length_b   1.000
_cell.length_c   1.000
_cell.angle_alpha   90.00
_cell.angle_beta   90.00
_cell.angle_gamma   90.00
#
_symmetry.space_group_name_H-M   'P 1'
#
loop_
_entity.id
_entity.type
_entity.pdbx_description
1 polymer ?
#
loop_
_entity_poly.entity_id
_entity_poly.type
_entity_poly.pdbx_seq_one_letter_code
_entity_poly.pdbx_strand_id
1 'polypeptide(L)'
;MNGSKSKRSLLARQECLDVADVEQCCWKEETEPPAYSDSEQQGLCSAFRSFVMVHQALLNTVIGKHGLLSLTPFTQPIGQVLRVLEGGVDALAFGIIDSVPTCGQEATKNKNSLDMTLTEAQDTYSQ
;
A
#
# COMPACT_ATOMS: atom_id res chain seq x y z
N MET A 1 12.45 24.76 -26.59
CA MET A 1 13.68 24.55 -25.79
C MET A 1 13.80 23.07 -25.48
N ASN A 2 14.66 22.31 -26.18
CA ASN A 2 14.83 20.87 -25.93
C ASN A 2 16.24 20.38 -26.36
N GLY A 3 17.28 21.10 -25.94
CA GLY A 3 18.67 20.90 -26.42
C GLY A 3 19.68 20.39 -25.38
N SER A 4 19.27 20.11 -24.14
CA SER A 4 20.23 19.84 -23.04
C SER A 4 20.44 18.37 -22.70
N LYS A 5 19.50 17.47 -23.02
CA LYS A 5 19.64 16.03 -22.71
C LYS A 5 20.55 15.29 -23.71
N SER A 6 20.49 15.67 -24.99
CA SER A 6 21.21 14.99 -26.07
C SER A 6 22.73 15.24 -26.10
N LYS A 7 23.22 16.33 -25.51
CA LYS A 7 24.66 16.63 -25.49
C LYS A 7 25.38 15.94 -24.32
N ARG A 8 24.70 15.73 -23.20
CA ARG A 8 25.27 15.00 -22.04
C ARG A 8 25.46 13.51 -22.34
N SER A 9 24.56 12.89 -23.11
CA SER A 9 24.67 11.47 -23.47
C SER A 9 25.79 11.16 -24.47
N LEU A 10 26.18 12.14 -25.30
CA LEU A 10 27.28 11.97 -26.24
C LEU A 10 28.65 12.17 -25.57
N LEU A 11 28.75 13.11 -24.61
CA LEU A 11 29.96 13.31 -23.82
C LEU A 11 30.26 12.09 -22.93
N ALA A 12 29.26 11.54 -22.24
CA ALA A 12 29.42 10.36 -21.39
C ALA A 12 29.89 9.11 -22.15
N ARG A 13 29.55 8.97 -23.44
CA ARG A 13 30.00 7.84 -24.28
C ARG A 13 31.45 7.97 -24.73
N GLN A 14 31.95 9.19 -24.88
CA GLN A 14 33.33 9.45 -25.30
C GLN A 14 34.32 9.16 -24.16
N GLU A 15 33.88 9.33 -22.90
CA GLU A 15 34.68 9.09 -21.69
C GLU A 15 34.90 7.58 -21.39
N CYS A 16 34.13 6.68 -22.00
CA CYS A 16 34.26 5.23 -21.80
C CYS A 16 35.26 4.55 -22.76
N LEU A 17 35.78 5.27 -23.77
CA LEU A 17 36.75 4.70 -24.71
C LEU A 17 38.18 4.61 -24.14
N ASP A 18 38.43 5.31 -23.03
CA ASP A 18 39.77 5.51 -22.47
C ASP A 18 40.01 4.77 -21.14
N VAL A 19 39.03 3.98 -20.64
CA VAL A 19 39.15 3.30 -19.34
C VAL A 19 39.59 1.85 -19.53
N ALA A 20 40.73 1.49 -18.94
CA ALA A 20 41.35 0.16 -19.02
C ALA A 20 40.57 -0.96 -18.29
N ASP A 21 39.48 -0.60 -17.61
CA ASP A 21 38.61 -1.53 -16.89
C ASP A 21 37.14 -1.33 -17.30
N VAL A 22 36.68 -2.26 -18.14
CA VAL A 22 35.34 -2.25 -18.75
C VAL A 22 34.25 -2.59 -17.71
N GLU A 23 34.61 -3.20 -16.57
CA GLU A 23 33.63 -3.62 -15.55
C GLU A 23 32.89 -2.42 -14.92
N GLN A 24 33.48 -1.22 -14.94
CA GLN A 24 32.83 0.00 -14.44
C GLN A 24 31.86 0.66 -15.45
N CYS A 25 31.77 0.18 -16.69
CA CYS A 25 30.72 0.61 -17.65
C CYS A 25 29.47 -0.28 -17.60
N CYS A 26 29.58 -1.46 -17.00
CA CYS A 26 28.52 -2.46 -16.93
C CYS A 26 27.74 -2.45 -15.61
N TRP A 27 27.77 -1.33 -14.88
CA TRP A 27 26.76 -1.10 -13.83
C TRP A 27 25.42 -0.90 -14.52
N LYS A 28 24.69 -2.01 -14.63
CA LYS A 28 23.25 -2.03 -14.86
C LYS A 28 22.65 -0.97 -13.95
N GLU A 29 21.96 0.01 -14.54
CA GLU A 29 20.78 0.57 -13.90
C GLU A 29 20.03 -0.63 -13.31
N GLU A 30 19.98 -0.75 -11.99
CA GLU A 30 19.00 -1.62 -11.35
C GLU A 30 17.67 -1.19 -11.95
N THR A 31 17.12 -2.04 -12.80
CA THR A 31 15.83 -1.81 -13.43
C THR A 31 14.83 -1.81 -12.29
N GLU A 32 14.55 -0.63 -11.74
CA GLU A 32 13.36 -0.40 -10.94
C GLU A 32 12.20 -1.02 -11.72
N PRO A 33 11.36 -1.85 -11.06
CA PRO A 33 10.18 -2.38 -11.71
C PRO A 33 9.43 -1.20 -12.37
N PRO A 34 8.93 -1.34 -13.60
CA PRO A 34 8.29 -0.24 -14.29
C PRO A 34 7.20 0.32 -13.38
N ALA A 35 7.33 1.60 -13.03
CA ALA A 35 6.32 2.28 -12.24
C ALA A 35 4.96 2.11 -12.93
N TYR A 36 3.93 1.75 -12.15
CA TYR A 36 2.57 1.64 -12.67
C TYR A 36 2.18 2.95 -13.37
N SER A 37 1.57 2.85 -14.54
CA SER A 37 0.97 3.99 -15.21
C SER A 37 -0.14 4.61 -14.34
N ASP A 38 -0.47 5.87 -14.56
CA ASP A 38 -1.55 6.53 -13.82
C ASP A 38 -2.87 5.74 -13.89
N SER A 39 -3.17 5.13 -15.02
CA SER A 39 -4.37 4.31 -15.18
C SER A 39 -4.34 3.03 -14.32
N GLU A 40 -3.17 2.39 -14.21
CA GLU A 40 -3.00 1.19 -13.37
C GLU A 40 -3.07 1.54 -11.89
N GLN A 41 -2.45 2.64 -11.47
CA GLN A 41 -2.55 3.15 -10.10
C GLN A 41 -4.00 3.47 -9.73
N GLN A 42 -4.77 4.08 -10.63
CA GLN A 42 -6.20 4.32 -10.39
C GLN A 42 -7.01 3.03 -10.29
N GLY A 43 -6.65 2.00 -11.06
CA GLY A 43 -7.21 0.66 -10.92
C GLY A 43 -6.98 0.09 -9.52
N LEU A 44 -5.74 0.19 -9.01
CA LEU A 44 -5.37 -0.24 -7.66
C LEU A 44 -6.11 0.56 -6.58
N CYS A 45 -6.20 1.88 -6.70
CA CYS A 45 -6.94 2.72 -5.76
C CYS A 45 -8.45 2.40 -5.73
N SER A 46 -9.06 2.11 -6.87
CA SER A 46 -10.46 1.69 -6.94
C SER A 46 -10.68 0.32 -6.27
N ALA A 47 -9.77 -0.63 -6.50
CA ALA A 47 -9.79 -1.93 -5.85
C ALA A 47 -9.62 -1.78 -4.33
N PHE A 48 -8.68 -0.95 -3.88
CA PHE A 48 -8.44 -0.69 -2.47
C PHE A 48 -9.64 -0.02 -1.78
N ARG A 49 -10.29 0.95 -2.44
CA ARG A 49 -11.55 1.54 -1.94
C ARG A 49 -12.62 0.47 -1.77
N SER A 50 -12.76 -0.45 -2.72
CA SER A 50 -13.74 -1.54 -2.66
C SER A 50 -13.43 -2.52 -1.52
N PHE A 51 -12.14 -2.84 -1.34
CA PHE A 51 -11.65 -3.62 -0.21
C PHE A 51 -12.04 -2.97 1.12
N VAL A 52 -11.80 -1.66 1.27
CA VAL A 52 -12.17 -0.89 2.47
C VAL A 52 -13.67 -0.95 2.75
N MET A 53 -14.52 -0.72 1.74
CA MET A 53 -15.98 -0.78 1.91
C MET A 53 -16.46 -2.15 2.40
N VAL A 54 -15.94 -3.24 1.83
CA VAL A 54 -16.32 -4.61 2.24
C VAL A 54 -15.85 -4.91 3.67
N HIS A 55 -14.64 -4.52 4.04
CA HIS A 55 -14.12 -4.75 5.39
C HIS A 55 -14.88 -3.93 6.43
N GLN A 56 -15.22 -2.67 6.14
CA GLN A 56 -16.06 -1.87 7.03
C GLN A 56 -17.45 -2.48 7.20
N ALA A 57 -18.07 -2.99 6.14
CA ALA A 57 -19.36 -3.67 6.23
C ALA A 57 -19.30 -4.93 7.10
N LEU A 58 -18.23 -5.73 6.96
CA LEU A 58 -17.97 -6.89 7.82
C LEU A 58 -17.79 -6.48 9.29
N LEU A 59 -16.91 -5.52 9.57
CA LEU A 59 -16.60 -5.08 10.93
C LEU A 59 -17.82 -4.48 11.62
N ASN A 60 -18.57 -3.60 10.95
CA ASN A 60 -19.82 -3.05 11.47
C ASN A 60 -20.87 -4.14 11.75
N THR A 61 -20.93 -5.17 10.91
CA THR A 61 -21.80 -6.32 11.15
C THR A 61 -21.39 -7.06 12.42
N VAL A 62 -20.09 -7.32 12.61
CA VAL A 62 -19.56 -8.01 13.79
C VAL A 62 -19.74 -7.17 15.05
N ILE A 63 -19.47 -5.86 15.02
CA ILE A 63 -19.77 -4.92 16.11
C ILE A 63 -21.25 -4.99 16.49
N GLY A 64 -22.15 -4.94 15.51
CA GLY A 64 -23.60 -5.02 15.75
C GLY A 64 -24.08 -6.34 16.35
N LYS A 65 -23.25 -7.41 16.35
CA LYS A 65 -23.55 -8.69 17.00
C LYS A 65 -22.91 -8.84 18.38
N HIS A 66 -22.17 -7.84 18.86
CA HIS A 66 -21.48 -7.90 20.14
C HIS A 66 -22.42 -8.29 21.30
N GLY A 67 -23.63 -7.72 21.38
CA GLY A 67 -24.57 -8.04 22.47
C GLY A 67 -25.00 -9.51 22.55
N LEU A 68 -24.97 -10.26 21.44
CA LEU A 68 -25.19 -11.71 21.45
C LEU A 68 -23.88 -12.46 21.72
N LEU A 69 -22.78 -12.02 21.10
CA LEU A 69 -21.48 -12.67 21.21
C LEU A 69 -20.84 -12.51 22.59
N SER A 70 -21.20 -11.47 23.35
CA SER A 70 -20.79 -11.28 24.74
C SER A 70 -21.37 -12.31 25.70
N LEU A 71 -22.43 -13.02 25.29
CA LEU A 71 -22.99 -14.15 26.03
C LEU A 71 -22.19 -15.45 25.82
N THR A 72 -21.15 -15.41 24.98
CA THR A 72 -20.33 -16.56 24.61
C THR A 72 -18.89 -16.35 25.09
N PRO A 73 -18.08 -17.41 25.24
CA PRO A 73 -16.66 -17.28 25.61
C PRO A 73 -15.76 -16.77 24.46
N PHE A 74 -16.34 -16.24 23.36
CA PHE A 74 -15.60 -15.88 22.16
C PHE A 74 -15.19 -14.40 22.07
N THR A 75 -15.57 -13.53 23.02
CA THR A 75 -15.21 -12.09 22.94
C THR A 75 -13.71 -11.87 22.83
N GLN A 76 -12.93 -12.45 23.75
CA GLN A 76 -11.48 -12.33 23.76
C GLN A 76 -10.80 -12.97 22.53
N PRO A 77 -11.19 -14.19 22.08
CA PRO A 77 -10.77 -14.72 20.78
C PRO A 77 -11.07 -13.81 19.59
N ILE A 78 -12.27 -13.20 19.52
CA ILE A 78 -12.63 -12.26 18.45
C ILE A 78 -11.70 -11.04 18.48
N GLY A 79 -11.48 -10.45 19.66
CA GLY A 79 -10.54 -9.34 19.83
C GLY A 79 -9.11 -9.67 19.36
N GLN A 80 -8.64 -10.90 19.58
CA GLN A 80 -7.33 -11.34 19.06
C GLN A 80 -7.30 -11.41 17.53
N VAL A 81 -8.34 -11.97 16.91
CA VAL A 81 -8.44 -12.04 15.45
C VAL A 81 -8.51 -10.64 14.83
N LEU A 82 -9.21 -9.70 15.47
CA LEU A 82 -9.29 -8.32 14.99
C LEU A 82 -7.92 -7.61 14.99
N ARG A 83 -7.08 -7.85 15.99
CA ARG A 83 -5.69 -7.33 16.02
C ARG A 83 -4.81 -7.92 14.92
N VAL A 84 -4.95 -9.22 14.65
CA VAL A 84 -4.23 -9.88 13.54
C VAL A 84 -4.71 -9.32 12.20
N LEU A 85 -6.02 -9.11 12.05
CA LEU A 85 -6.62 -8.53 10.86
C LEU A 85 -6.13 -7.10 10.62
N GLU A 86 -6.07 -6.27 11.66
CA GLU A 86 -5.53 -4.90 11.57
C GLU A 86 -4.09 -4.89 11.05
N GLY A 87 -3.20 -5.71 11.62
CA GLY A 87 -1.81 -5.78 11.15
C GLY A 87 -1.69 -6.21 9.68
N GLY A 88 -2.53 -7.15 9.23
CA GLY A 88 -2.56 -7.57 7.83
C GLY A 88 -3.12 -6.49 6.89
N VAL A 89 -4.19 -5.80 7.31
CA VAL A 89 -4.79 -4.68 6.57
C VAL A 89 -3.81 -3.52 6.46
N ASP A 90 -3.09 -3.19 7.52
CA ASP A 90 -2.09 -2.12 7.54
C ASP A 90 -0.93 -2.40 6.58
N ALA A 91 -0.36 -3.60 6.64
CA ALA A 91 0.72 -3.99 5.75
C ALA A 91 0.29 -3.92 4.27
N LEU A 92 -0.91 -4.40 3.95
CA LEU A 92 -1.47 -4.30 2.61
C LEU A 92 -1.70 -2.83 2.20
N ALA A 93 -2.29 -2.03 3.09
CA ALA A 93 -2.62 -0.63 2.81
C ALA A 93 -1.36 0.20 2.54
N PHE A 94 -0.31 0.05 3.35
CA PHE A 94 0.95 0.74 3.13
C PHE A 94 1.60 0.32 1.81
N GLY A 95 1.64 -0.98 1.50
CA GLY A 95 2.18 -1.45 0.22
C GLY A 95 1.42 -0.90 -1.00
N ILE A 96 0.09 -0.76 -0.90
CA ILE A 96 -0.71 -0.12 -1.94
C ILE A 96 -0.41 1.37 -2.03
N ILE A 97 -0.40 2.10 -0.90
CA ILE A 97 -0.15 3.55 -0.86
C ILE A 97 1.20 3.88 -1.51
N ASP A 98 2.24 3.12 -1.19
CA ASP A 98 3.59 3.29 -1.75
C ASP A 98 3.63 3.04 -3.26
N SER A 99 2.74 2.17 -3.76
CA SER A 99 2.65 1.82 -5.19
C SER A 99 1.80 2.77 -6.02
N VAL A 100 1.05 3.69 -5.41
CA VAL A 100 0.03 4.52 -6.08
C VAL A 100 0.17 6.03 -5.82
N PRO A 101 1.34 6.65 -6.06
CA PRO A 101 1.55 8.09 -5.79
C PRO A 101 0.49 9.01 -6.42
N THR A 102 -0.07 8.65 -7.58
CA THR A 102 -1.11 9.42 -8.29
C THR A 102 -2.40 9.57 -7.49
N CYS A 103 -2.76 8.58 -6.66
CA CYS A 103 -3.97 8.60 -5.83
C CYS A 103 -3.66 8.30 -4.34
N GLY A 104 -2.40 8.46 -3.92
CA GLY A 104 -1.92 8.08 -2.59
C GLY A 104 -2.62 8.82 -1.44
N GLN A 105 -3.05 10.07 -1.65
CA GLN A 105 -3.83 10.80 -0.65
C GLN A 105 -5.21 10.16 -0.41
N GLU A 106 -5.90 9.73 -1.48
CA GLU A 106 -7.18 9.06 -1.36
C GLU A 106 -7.02 7.66 -0.76
N ALA A 107 -5.98 6.92 -1.17
CA ALA A 107 -5.63 5.65 -0.54
C ALA A 107 -5.37 5.81 0.96
N THR A 108 -4.60 6.82 1.37
CA THR A 108 -4.36 7.13 2.80
C THR A 108 -5.67 7.43 3.54
N LYS A 109 -6.58 8.21 2.94
CA LYS A 109 -7.90 8.48 3.55
C LYS A 109 -8.72 7.19 3.72
N ASN A 110 -8.72 6.32 2.71
CA ASN A 110 -9.41 5.03 2.78
C ASN A 110 -8.82 4.12 3.87
N LYS A 111 -7.48 4.05 3.99
CA LYS A 111 -6.79 3.35 5.09
C LYS A 111 -7.26 3.87 6.44
N ASN A 112 -7.14 5.18 6.67
CA ASN A 112 -7.51 5.79 7.96
C ASN A 112 -8.99 5.56 8.29
N SER A 113 -9.86 5.52 7.27
CA SER A 113 -11.27 5.21 7.48
C SER A 113 -11.49 3.76 7.93
N LEU A 114 -10.77 2.79 7.35
CA LEU A 114 -10.86 1.39 7.76
C LEU A 114 -10.24 1.18 9.15
N ASP A 115 -9.12 1.84 9.43
CA ASP A 115 -8.41 1.83 10.71
C ASP A 115 -9.32 2.24 11.88
N MET A 116 -10.08 3.32 11.71
CA MET A 116 -11.10 3.73 12.70
C MET A 116 -12.14 2.64 12.97
N THR A 117 -12.64 1.95 11.93
CA THR A 117 -13.63 0.87 12.10
C THR A 117 -13.01 -0.37 12.74
N LEU A 118 -11.74 -0.68 12.45
CA LEU A 118 -11.00 -1.76 13.10
C LEU A 118 -10.78 -1.46 14.59
N THR A 119 -10.37 -0.24 14.92
CA THR A 119 -10.20 0.22 16.31
C THR A 119 -11.52 0.09 17.07
N GLU A 120 -12.62 0.58 16.51
CA GLU A 120 -13.96 0.45 17.12
C GLU A 120 -14.35 -1.02 17.37
N ALA A 121 -14.06 -1.91 16.41
CA ALA A 121 -14.30 -3.34 16.59
C ALA A 121 -13.43 -3.92 17.71
N GLN A 122 -12.14 -3.58 17.77
CA GLN A 122 -11.25 -4.06 18.82
C GLN A 122 -11.69 -3.57 20.20
N ASP A 123 -12.07 -2.30 20.33
CA ASP A 123 -12.58 -1.71 21.56
C ASP A 123 -13.90 -2.34 22.00
N THR A 124 -14.75 -2.73 21.04
CA THR A 124 -15.99 -3.45 21.33
C THR A 124 -15.71 -4.83 21.92
N TYR A 125 -14.70 -5.54 21.43
CA TYR A 125 -14.37 -6.92 21.83
C TYR A 125 -13.22 -7.03 22.85
N SER A 126 -12.78 -5.91 23.43
CA SER A 126 -11.81 -5.86 24.52
C SER A 126 -12.44 -5.65 25.91
N GLN A 127 -13.75 -5.38 25.95
CA GLN A 127 -14.58 -5.22 27.15
C GLN A 127 -15.06 -6.56 27.67
#